data_AF-A0A6I4VYN1-F1
#
_entry.id   AF-A0A6I4VYN1-F1
#
_cell.length_a   1.000
_cell.length_b   1.000
_cell.length_c   1.000
_cell.angle_alpha   90.00
_cell.angle_beta   90.00
_cell.angle_gamma   90.00
#
_symmetry.space_group_name_H-M   'P 1'
#
loop_
_entity.id
_entity.type
_entity.pdbx_description
1 polymer ?
#
loop_
_entity_poly.entity_id
_entity_poly.type
_entity_poly.pdbx_seq_one_letter_code
_entity_poly.pdbx_strand_id
1 'polypeptide(L)'
;MDTQKKALIKMILTMIKAIYQKTLHLEDVLASQSIHIFAKDYDPLIELLEILQISGEESVLVSTLVGIYLEGDMTADEIIIELEALTLHNV
;
A
#
# COMPACT_ATOMS: atom_id res chain seq x y z
N MET A 1 4.26 -16.68 1.49
CA MET A 1 3.50 -16.55 0.22
C MET A 1 4.31 -17.13 -0.94
N ASP A 2 3.66 -17.52 -2.05
CA ASP A 2 4.37 -17.94 -3.26
C ASP A 2 4.98 -16.74 -4.04
N THR A 3 5.91 -17.04 -4.95
CA THR A 3 6.65 -16.04 -5.74
C THR A 3 5.75 -15.16 -6.61
N GLN A 4 4.66 -15.71 -7.14
CA GLN A 4 3.74 -14.96 -8.00
C GLN A 4 2.95 -13.93 -7.19
N LYS A 5 2.46 -14.32 -6.01
CA LYS A 5 1.76 -13.44 -5.08
C LYS A 5 2.67 -12.30 -4.61
N LYS A 6 3.94 -12.59 -4.28
CA LYS A 6 4.92 -11.54 -3.91
C LYS A 6 5.14 -10.53 -5.04
N ALA A 7 5.28 -11.02 -6.29
CA ALA A 7 5.47 -10.15 -7.45
C ALA A 7 4.26 -9.23 -7.68
N LEU A 8 3.04 -9.75 -7.52
CA LEU A 8 1.81 -8.97 -7.60
C LEU A 8 1.74 -7.89 -6.51
N ILE A 9 2.02 -8.26 -5.26
CA ILE A 9 2.05 -7.32 -4.13
C ILE A 9 3.09 -6.21 -4.39
N LYS A 10 4.29 -6.57 -4.86
CA LYS A 10 5.34 -5.59 -5.20
C LYS A 10 4.87 -4.60 -6.26
N MET A 11 4.16 -5.10 -7.29
CA MET A 11 3.59 -4.27 -8.33
C MET A 11 2.56 -3.29 -7.75
N ILE A 12 1.65 -3.76 -6.91
CA ILE A 12 0.62 -2.93 -6.26
C ILE A 12 1.27 -1.86 -5.36
N LEU A 13 2.23 -2.22 -4.50
CA LEU A 13 2.97 -1.27 -3.68
C LEU A 13 3.66 -0.20 -4.54
N THR A 14 4.23 -0.58 -5.68
CA THR A 14 4.85 0.36 -6.62
C THR A 14 3.80 1.33 -7.19
N MET A 15 2.61 0.83 -7.55
CA MET A 15 1.50 1.66 -8.03
C MET A 15 1.01 2.65 -6.96
N ILE A 16 0.81 2.19 -5.72
CA ILE A 16 0.41 3.06 -4.60
C ILE A 16 1.42 4.19 -4.42
N LYS A 17 2.73 3.88 -4.39
CA LYS A 17 3.79 4.89 -4.23
C LYS A 17 3.82 5.90 -5.37
N ALA A 18 3.63 5.44 -6.61
CA ALA A 18 3.58 6.32 -7.77
C ALA A 18 2.39 7.29 -7.71
N ILE A 19 1.21 6.82 -7.30
CA ILE A 19 0.02 7.68 -7.16
C ILE A 19 0.20 8.66 -6.01
N TYR A 20 0.71 8.20 -4.86
CA TYR A 20 1.01 9.04 -3.71
C TYR A 20 1.97 10.19 -4.08
N GLN A 21 3.09 9.88 -4.72
CA GLN A 21 4.07 10.88 -5.15
C GLN A 21 3.48 11.87 -6.16
N LYS A 22 2.68 11.40 -7.13
CA LYS A 22 1.99 12.28 -8.07
C LYS A 22 0.97 13.18 -7.37
N THR A 23 0.29 12.67 -6.34
CA THR A 23 -0.67 13.44 -5.55
C THR A 23 0.03 14.53 -4.76
N LEU A 24 1.09 14.20 -4.02
CA LEU A 24 1.91 15.20 -3.32
C LEU A 24 2.46 16.27 -4.26
N HIS A 25 2.93 15.87 -5.45
CA HIS A 25 3.41 16.82 -6.43
C HIS A 25 2.32 17.77 -6.93
N LEU A 26 1.10 17.26 -7.15
CA LEU A 26 -0.04 18.08 -7.56
C LEU A 26 -0.48 19.02 -6.44
N GLU A 27 -0.45 18.57 -5.18
CA GLU A 27 -0.75 19.39 -4.01
C GLU A 27 0.23 20.56 -3.87
N ASP A 28 1.52 20.31 -4.07
CA ASP A 28 2.58 21.32 -4.09
C ASP A 28 2.38 22.34 -5.21
N VAL A 29 2.14 21.86 -6.44
CA VAL A 29 1.91 22.73 -7.62
C VAL A 29 0.66 23.60 -7.47
N LEU A 30 -0.40 23.08 -6.85
CA LEU A 30 -1.67 23.78 -6.69
C LEU A 30 -1.75 24.57 -5.38
N ALA A 31 -0.69 24.58 -4.56
CA ALA A 31 -0.67 25.16 -3.21
C ALA A 31 -1.90 24.74 -2.37
N SER A 32 -2.36 23.52 -2.59
CA SER A 32 -3.60 22.98 -2.03
C SER A 32 -3.25 21.72 -1.24
N GLN A 33 -3.51 21.74 0.07
CA GLN A 33 -3.29 20.59 0.96
C GLN A 33 -4.45 19.59 0.94
N SER A 34 -5.39 19.74 0.00
CA SER A 34 -6.67 19.03 0.03
C SER A 34 -7.05 18.50 -1.35
N ILE A 35 -6.12 17.83 -2.04
CA ILE A 35 -6.48 17.14 -3.27
C ILE A 35 -6.74 15.66 -2.96
N HIS A 36 -8.02 15.34 -2.77
CA HIS A 36 -8.48 13.96 -2.75
C HIS A 36 -8.48 13.42 -4.20
N ILE A 37 -7.32 12.94 -4.68
CA ILE A 37 -7.13 12.47 -6.08
C ILE A 37 -7.61 11.04 -6.30
N PHE A 38 -7.76 10.24 -5.24
CA PHE A 38 -8.24 8.87 -5.39
C PHE A 38 -9.72 8.88 -5.80
N ALA A 39 -9.96 8.46 -7.05
CA ALA A 39 -11.29 8.23 -7.57
C ALA A 39 -11.93 7.06 -6.79
N LYS A 40 -13.21 7.19 -6.41
CA LYS A 40 -13.91 6.25 -5.51
C LYS A 40 -14.01 4.81 -6.06
N ASP A 41 -13.75 4.65 -7.34
CA ASP A 41 -13.91 3.45 -8.14
C ASP A 41 -12.66 2.56 -8.18
N TYR A 42 -11.50 3.04 -7.74
CA TYR A 42 -10.29 2.21 -7.64
C TYR A 42 -9.36 2.66 -6.51
N ASP A 43 -9.26 1.84 -5.46
CA ASP A 43 -8.32 2.02 -4.35
C ASP A 43 -7.33 0.84 -4.29
N PRO A 44 -6.06 1.04 -4.69
CA PRO A 44 -5.09 -0.04 -4.69
C PRO A 44 -4.71 -0.56 -3.29
N LEU A 45 -5.04 0.17 -2.21
CA LEU A 45 -4.90 -0.36 -0.85
C LEU A 45 -5.99 -1.40 -0.54
N ILE A 46 -7.22 -1.19 -1.03
CA ILE A 46 -8.32 -2.16 -0.89
C ILE A 46 -7.98 -3.45 -1.65
N GLU A 47 -7.51 -3.33 -2.89
CA GLU A 47 -7.03 -4.47 -3.69
C GLU A 47 -5.92 -5.26 -2.97
N LEU A 48 -4.98 -4.56 -2.33
CA LEU A 48 -3.93 -5.19 -1.53
C LEU A 48 -4.52 -5.99 -0.35
N LEU A 49 -5.46 -5.41 0.40
CA LEU A 49 -6.12 -6.09 1.51
C LEU A 49 -6.89 -7.34 1.06
N GLU A 50 -7.59 -7.26 -0.09
CA GLU A 50 -8.32 -8.39 -0.66
C GLU A 50 -7.39 -9.53 -1.10
N ILE A 51 -6.27 -9.22 -1.76
CA ILE A 51 -5.25 -10.21 -2.17
C ILE A 51 -4.62 -10.89 -0.95
N LEU A 52 -4.42 -10.13 0.12
CA LEU A 52 -3.89 -10.63 1.38
C LEU A 52 -4.95 -11.38 2.20
N GLN A 53 -6.23 -11.27 1.84
CA GLN A 53 -7.38 -11.77 2.61
C GLN A 53 -7.42 -11.22 4.04
N ILE A 54 -6.98 -9.97 4.21
CA ILE A 54 -6.91 -9.29 5.51
C ILE A 54 -8.13 -8.38 5.66
N SER A 55 -8.78 -8.45 6.83
CA SER A 55 -9.91 -7.60 7.18
C SER A 55 -9.90 -7.26 8.67
N GLY A 56 -10.74 -6.33 9.12
CA GLY A 56 -10.81 -5.95 10.54
C GLY A 56 -9.58 -5.20 11.03
N GLU A 57 -9.15 -5.44 12.28
CA GLU A 57 -8.08 -4.68 12.93
C GLU A 57 -6.72 -4.78 12.20
N GLU A 58 -6.47 -5.89 11.52
CA GLU A 58 -5.23 -6.11 10.77
C GLU A 58 -5.11 -5.24 9.52
N SER A 59 -6.24 -4.76 8.99
CA SER A 59 -6.22 -3.80 7.89
C SER A 59 -5.51 -2.49 8.29
N VAL A 60 -5.58 -2.13 9.57
CA VAL A 60 -4.88 -0.97 10.14
C VAL A 60 -3.36 -1.21 10.13
N LEU A 61 -2.92 -2.43 10.46
CA LEU A 61 -1.51 -2.81 10.41
C LEU A 61 -0.96 -2.76 8.99
N VAL A 62 -1.69 -3.31 8.02
CA VAL A 62 -1.30 -3.24 6.59
C VAL A 62 -1.24 -1.78 6.13
N SER A 63 -2.23 -0.96 6.50
CA SER A 63 -2.24 0.46 6.16
C SER A 63 -1.05 1.21 6.75
N THR A 64 -0.67 0.87 8.00
CA THR A 64 0.50 1.43 8.68
C THR A 64 1.79 1.06 7.96
N LEU A 65 1.97 -0.21 7.62
CA LEU A 65 3.13 -0.69 6.86
C LEU A 65 3.25 0.00 5.50
N VAL A 66 2.13 0.15 4.78
CA VAL A 66 2.10 0.89 3.51
C VAL A 66 2.50 2.35 3.74
N GLY A 67 1.99 3.01 4.79
CA GLY A 67 2.38 4.38 5.15
C GLY A 67 3.88 4.57 5.33
N ILE A 68 4.53 3.70 6.12
CA ILE A 68 5.99 3.71 6.34
C ILE A 68 6.75 3.59 5.01
N TYR A 69 6.28 2.73 4.10
CA TYR A 69 6.87 2.59 2.77
C TYR A 69 6.69 3.81 1.86
N LEU A 70 5.57 4.51 2.00
CA LEU A 70 5.32 5.77 1.28
C LEU A 70 6.22 6.89 1.77
N GLU A 71 6.52 6.93 3.07
CA GLU A 71 7.48 7.86 3.68
C GLU A 71 8.93 7.55 3.28
N GLY A 72 9.20 6.32 2.85
CA GLY A 72 10.51 5.89 2.36
C GLY A 72 11.39 5.23 3.42
N ASP A 73 10.85 4.98 4.59
CA ASP A 73 11.53 4.34 5.73
C ASP A 73 11.69 2.82 5.53
N MET A 74 10.92 2.23 4.60
CA MET A 74 11.06 0.83 4.20
C MET A 74 11.00 0.69 2.67
N THR A 75 11.67 -0.35 2.17
CA THR A 75 11.60 -0.80 0.78
C THR A 75 10.40 -1.72 0.54
N ALA A 76 9.99 -1.88 -0.72
CA ALA A 76 8.90 -2.79 -1.07
C ALA A 76 9.21 -4.24 -0.67
N ASP A 77 10.48 -4.66 -0.73
CA ASP A 77 10.88 -6.01 -0.34
C ASP A 77 10.77 -6.23 1.17
N GLU A 78 11.13 -5.23 1.98
CA GLU A 78 10.95 -5.28 3.44
C GLU A 78 9.47 -5.31 3.84
N ILE A 79 8.62 -4.51 3.19
CA ILE A 79 7.17 -4.57 3.42
C ILE A 79 6.61 -5.95 3.08
N ILE A 80 7.03 -6.54 1.96
CA ILE A 80 6.56 -7.89 1.58
C ILE A 80 6.90 -8.91 2.67
N ILE A 81 8.09 -8.82 3.27
CA ILE A 81 8.50 -9.71 4.37
C ILE A 81 7.56 -9.54 5.59
N GLU A 82 7.24 -8.30 5.98
CA GLU A 82 6.32 -8.04 7.09
C GLU A 82 4.89 -8.52 6.79
N LEU A 83 4.40 -8.31 5.57
CA LEU A 83 3.09 -8.80 5.13
C LEU A 83 3.03 -10.34 5.13
N GLU A 84 4.13 -11.00 4.76
CA GLU A 84 4.23 -12.46 4.86
C GLU A 84 4.12 -12.93 6.30
N ALA A 85 4.84 -12.30 7.23
CA ALA A 85 4.77 -12.62 8.64
C ALA A 85 3.34 -12.48 9.19
N LEU A 86 2.66 -11.38 8.84
CA LEU A 86 1.25 -11.15 9.22
C LEU A 86 0.32 -12.25 8.69
N THR A 87 0.44 -12.62 7.41
CA THR A 87 -0.43 -13.68 6.84
C THR A 87 -0.14 -15.08 7.38
N LEU A 88 1.08 -15.35 7.88
CA LEU A 88 1.43 -16.63 8.50
C LEU A 88 0.84 -16.78 9.91
N HIS A 89 0.57 -15.68 10.62
CA HIS A 89 -0.08 -15.71 11.93
C HIS A 89 -1.59 -15.98 11.87
N ASN A 90 -2.19 -15.93 10.67
CA ASN A 90 -3.63 -16.07 10.43
C ASN A 90 -4.06 -17.41 9.84
N VAL A 91 -3.18 -18.42 9.88
CA VAL A 91 -3.45 -19.81 9.46
C VAL A 91 -3.44 -20.75 10.66
#